data_AF-A0A1H8IGK9-F1
#
_entry.id   AF-A0A1H8IGK9-F1
#
_cell.length_a   1.000
_cell.length_b   1.000
_cell.length_c   1.000
_cell.angle_alpha   90.00
_cell.angle_beta   90.00
_cell.angle_gamma   90.00
#
_symmetry.space_group_name_H-M   'P 1'
#
loop_
_entity.id
_entity.type
_entity.pdbx_description
1 polymer ?
#
loop_
_entity_poly.entity_id
_entity_poly.type
_entity_poly.pdbx_seq_one_letter_code
_entity_poly.pdbx_strand_id
1 'polypeptide(L)'
;MAFRFDREIMKWFDSFFEDQIDIFNVNNFLCSMQEFDPQKRTDNLIILEKENSDYWRLEFSIPENYVIKLRKNVHPFFGEYIYDQISIYSDDRIYDFVNQYIVKILNNVVNYTYHPIDRIYYMDFNDEFIRKCKYLQIGEKRVIDEDLYLTPLSNKNFDFYNFAKTFKLNLSFDPKKGEDLLDSILDLRKSIIISE
;
A
#
# COMPACT_ATOMS: atom_id res chain seq x y z
N MET A 1 -7.27 -8.89 -17.28
CA MET A 1 -7.10 -7.52 -16.76
C MET A 1 -5.98 -7.59 -15.76
N ALA A 2 -4.87 -6.92 -16.03
CA ALA A 2 -3.74 -6.89 -15.09
C ALA A 2 -3.87 -5.62 -14.25
N PHE A 3 -3.83 -5.77 -12.92
CA PHE A 3 -3.83 -4.65 -11.99
C PHE A 3 -2.40 -4.31 -11.61
N ARG A 4 -2.10 -3.03 -11.50
CA ARG A 4 -0.80 -2.55 -10.98
C ARG A 4 -0.97 -1.28 -10.17
N PHE A 5 -0.09 -1.09 -9.19
CA PHE A 5 0.09 0.17 -8.50
C PHE A 5 0.48 1.28 -9.50
N ASP A 6 -0.17 2.44 -9.40
CA ASP A 6 0.11 3.57 -10.26
C ASP A 6 1.51 4.12 -9.95
N ARG A 7 2.43 3.99 -10.91
CA ARG A 7 3.80 4.43 -10.74
C ARG A 7 3.91 5.93 -10.53
N GLU A 8 2.97 6.72 -11.04
CA GLU A 8 2.98 8.18 -10.88
C GLU A 8 2.89 8.60 -9.41
N ILE A 9 2.31 7.74 -8.54
CA ILE A 9 2.27 7.99 -7.09
C ILE A 9 3.67 7.99 -6.47
N MET A 10 4.61 7.22 -7.04
CA MET A 10 5.99 7.20 -6.55
C MET A 10 6.67 8.57 -6.64
N LYS A 11 6.24 9.43 -7.58
CA LYS A 11 6.75 10.82 -7.70
C LYS A 11 6.39 11.66 -6.49
N TRP A 12 5.29 11.38 -5.81
CA TRP A 12 4.91 12.14 -4.64
C TRP A 12 5.94 11.94 -3.52
N PHE A 13 6.47 10.73 -3.38
CA PHE A 13 7.46 10.44 -2.34
C PHE A 13 8.81 11.11 -2.58
N ASP A 14 9.09 11.58 -3.80
CA ASP A 14 10.29 12.38 -4.08
C ASP A 14 10.25 13.75 -3.37
N SER A 15 9.05 14.31 -3.15
CA SER A 15 8.87 15.56 -2.40
C SER A 15 9.40 15.51 -0.97
N PHE A 16 9.49 14.32 -0.33
CA PHE A 16 10.12 14.22 0.99
C PHE A 16 11.58 14.68 0.99
N PHE A 17 12.26 14.53 -0.14
CA PHE A 17 13.68 14.84 -0.29
C PHE A 17 13.88 16.21 -0.94
N GLU A 18 13.11 16.48 -1.99
CA GLU A 18 13.20 17.73 -2.76
C GLU A 18 12.79 18.94 -1.92
N ASP A 19 11.65 18.84 -1.23
CA ASP A 19 11.10 19.92 -0.41
C ASP A 19 11.57 19.86 1.07
N GLN A 20 12.28 18.79 1.45
CA GLN A 20 12.74 18.53 2.83
C GLN A 20 11.60 18.58 3.86
N ILE A 21 10.48 17.96 3.51
CA ILE A 21 9.28 17.85 4.34
C ILE A 21 9.04 16.40 4.74
N ASP A 22 8.49 16.17 5.93
CA ASP A 22 8.16 14.81 6.39
C ASP A 22 6.69 14.46 6.19
N ILE A 23 5.82 15.46 5.99
CA ILE A 23 4.36 15.27 5.84
C ILE A 23 3.83 16.29 4.84
N PHE A 24 3.01 15.84 3.89
CA PHE A 24 2.31 16.73 2.96
C PHE A 24 1.04 16.09 2.40
N ASN A 25 0.18 16.93 1.83
CA ASN A 25 -1.03 16.50 1.13
C ASN A 25 -0.88 16.67 -0.38
N VAL A 26 -1.33 15.68 -1.14
CA VAL A 26 -1.36 15.72 -2.61
C VAL A 26 -2.59 14.98 -3.12
N ASN A 27 -3.41 15.59 -3.98
CA ASN A 27 -4.57 14.95 -4.61
C ASN A 27 -5.54 14.23 -3.62
N ASN A 28 -5.78 14.80 -2.44
CA ASN A 28 -6.55 14.21 -1.33
C ASN A 28 -5.88 12.97 -0.70
N PHE A 29 -4.56 12.86 -0.78
CA PHE A 29 -3.77 11.86 -0.06
C PHE A 29 -2.86 12.56 0.93
N LEU A 30 -2.77 11.99 2.13
CA LEU A 30 -1.78 12.34 3.13
C LEU A 30 -0.57 11.42 2.94
N CYS A 31 0.57 12.02 2.63
CA CYS A 31 1.86 11.34 2.55
C CYS A 31 2.67 11.70 3.78
N SER A 32 3.26 10.72 4.44
CA SER A 32 4.23 10.97 5.50
C SER A 32 5.41 10.03 5.45
N MET A 33 6.57 10.54 5.84
CA MET A 33 7.80 9.78 6.05
C MET A 33 8.16 9.87 7.54
N GLN A 34 8.46 8.73 8.14
CA GLN A 34 8.87 8.65 9.54
C GLN A 34 10.19 7.88 9.61
N GLU A 35 11.16 8.42 10.34
CA GLU A 35 12.35 7.65 10.72
C GLU A 35 11.88 6.53 11.66
N PHE A 36 11.95 5.27 11.22
CA PHE A 36 11.53 4.15 12.04
C PHE A 36 12.67 3.79 12.99
N ASP A 37 12.45 3.89 14.31
CA ASP A 37 13.25 3.12 15.26
C ASP A 37 12.48 2.80 16.54
N PRO A 38 12.35 1.52 16.91
CA PRO A 38 12.03 1.20 18.30
C PRO A 38 13.28 0.92 19.14
N GLN A 39 14.42 0.50 18.53
CA GLN A 39 15.77 0.40 19.10
C GLN A 39 16.81 -0.34 18.21
N LYS A 40 16.51 -0.85 17.00
CA LYS A 40 17.44 -1.72 16.22
C LYS A 40 17.15 -1.90 14.70
N ARG A 41 16.33 -1.10 14.03
CA ARG A 41 16.15 -1.21 12.55
C ARG A 41 16.20 0.16 11.90
N THR A 42 17.20 0.37 11.05
CA THR A 42 17.55 1.63 10.38
C THR A 42 16.78 1.80 9.07
N ASP A 43 15.47 1.62 9.04
CA ASP A 43 14.70 1.85 7.82
C ASP A 43 13.80 3.08 8.01
N ASN A 44 13.44 3.77 6.94
CA ASN A 44 12.49 4.87 6.98
C ASN A 44 11.14 4.34 6.49
N LEU A 45 10.06 4.73 7.16
CA LEU A 45 8.71 4.29 6.84
C LEU A 45 8.02 5.36 6.01
N ILE A 46 7.60 5.01 4.80
CA ILE A 46 6.68 5.82 4.00
C ILE A 46 5.27 5.34 4.28
N ILE A 47 4.37 6.28 4.51
CA ILE A 47 2.94 6.07 4.74
C ILE A 47 2.17 6.88 3.70
N LEU A 48 1.19 6.22 3.07
CA LEU A 48 0.23 6.81 2.17
C LEU A 48 -1.18 6.44 2.61
N GLU A 49 -2.04 7.42 2.76
CA GLU A 49 -3.46 7.23 3.05
C GLU A 49 -4.30 8.34 2.43
N LYS A 50 -5.61 8.13 2.33
CA LYS A 50 -6.54 9.10 1.75
C LYS A 50 -6.99 10.10 2.81
N GLU A 51 -6.92 11.37 2.47
CA GLU A 51 -7.36 12.46 3.34
C GLU A 51 -8.85 12.31 3.66
N ASN A 52 -9.21 12.34 4.94
CA ASN A 52 -10.58 12.16 5.44
C ASN A 52 -11.22 10.78 5.17
N SER A 53 -10.43 9.75 4.92
CA SER A 53 -10.92 8.37 4.77
C SER A 53 -10.03 7.38 5.51
N ASP A 54 -10.65 6.45 6.23
CA ASP A 54 -9.97 5.36 6.93
C ASP A 54 -10.05 4.02 6.18
N TYR A 55 -10.49 4.01 4.91
CA TYR A 55 -10.67 2.77 4.15
C TYR A 55 -9.38 1.97 3.98
N TRP A 56 -8.26 2.67 3.82
CA TRP A 56 -6.97 2.02 3.67
C TRP A 56 -5.82 2.93 4.10
N ARG A 57 -4.73 2.28 4.53
CA ARG A 57 -3.45 2.92 4.84
C ARG A 57 -2.33 1.99 4.39
N LEU A 58 -1.51 2.48 3.47
CA LEU A 58 -0.35 1.77 2.93
C LEU A 58 0.90 2.24 3.65
N GLU A 59 1.72 1.30 4.11
CA GLU A 59 3.01 1.58 4.72
C GLU A 59 4.08 0.70 4.07
N PHE A 60 5.23 1.27 3.73
CA PHE A 60 6.38 0.50 3.28
C PHE A 60 7.70 1.12 3.72
N SER A 61 8.69 0.27 3.97
CA SER A 61 9.99 0.69 4.47
C SER A 61 10.99 0.85 3.32
N ILE A 62 11.78 1.92 3.39
CA ILE A 62 12.95 2.15 2.54
C ILE A 62 14.22 2.14 3.40
N PRO A 63 15.32 1.52 2.95
CA PRO A 63 16.55 1.47 3.74
C PRO A 63 17.18 2.84 4.02
N GLU A 64 17.76 3.06 5.21
CA GLU A 64 18.45 4.32 5.55
C GLU A 64 19.58 4.68 4.58
N ASN A 65 20.35 3.70 4.12
CA ASN A 65 21.41 3.95 3.15
C ASN A 65 20.87 4.48 1.81
N TYR A 66 19.63 4.12 1.46
CA TYR A 66 18.93 4.65 0.30
C TYR A 66 18.44 6.09 0.54
N VAL A 67 17.87 6.37 1.71
CA VAL A 67 17.51 7.73 2.13
C VAL A 67 18.70 8.68 2.11
N ILE A 68 19.87 8.26 2.65
CA ILE A 68 21.11 9.04 2.58
C ILE A 68 21.51 9.31 1.13
N LYS A 69 21.34 8.33 0.24
CA LYS A 69 21.65 8.49 -1.19
C LYS A 69 20.72 9.51 -1.86
N LEU A 70 19.42 9.46 -1.58
CA LEU A 70 18.44 10.41 -2.10
C LEU A 70 18.71 11.83 -1.58
N ARG A 71 18.91 12.01 -0.27
CA ARG A 71 19.24 13.31 0.33
C ARG A 71 20.51 13.93 -0.29
N LYS A 72 21.53 13.12 -0.58
CA LYS A 72 22.77 13.58 -1.27
C LYS A 72 22.56 13.89 -2.75
N ASN A 73 21.52 13.34 -3.35
CA ASN A 73 21.17 13.57 -4.75
C ASN A 73 20.37 14.87 -4.94
N VAL A 74 19.90 15.53 -3.89
CA VAL A 74 19.15 16.79 -4.00
C VAL A 74 20.11 17.98 -4.06
N HIS A 75 19.89 18.87 -5.03
CA HIS A 75 20.70 20.06 -5.18
C HIS A 75 20.42 21.04 -4.03
N PRO A 76 21.43 21.46 -3.26
CA PRO A 76 21.23 22.21 -2.00
C PRO A 76 20.59 23.58 -2.18
N PHE A 77 20.63 24.17 -3.38
CA PHE A 77 20.03 25.48 -3.67
C PHE A 77 18.74 25.42 -4.48
N PHE A 78 18.51 24.33 -5.22
CA PHE A 78 17.37 24.26 -6.15
C PHE A 78 16.26 23.35 -5.62
N GLY A 79 16.57 22.45 -4.68
CA GLY A 79 15.60 21.49 -4.17
C GLY A 79 15.29 20.35 -5.14
N GLU A 80 15.84 20.35 -6.35
CA GLU A 80 15.60 19.30 -7.34
C GLU A 80 16.67 18.21 -7.25
N TYR A 81 16.35 16.97 -7.63
CA TYR A 81 17.37 15.95 -7.84
C TYR A 81 18.39 16.36 -8.92
N ILE A 82 19.67 16.12 -8.65
CA ILE A 82 20.78 16.31 -9.59
C ILE A 82 20.74 15.25 -10.70
N TYR A 83 20.30 14.04 -10.34
CA TYR A 83 20.19 12.89 -11.24
C TYR A 83 18.80 12.26 -11.10
N ASP A 84 17.92 12.46 -12.08
CA ASP A 84 16.55 11.91 -12.10
C ASP A 84 16.50 10.38 -12.00
N GLN A 85 17.54 9.69 -12.49
CA GLN A 85 17.70 8.24 -12.33
C GLN A 85 17.91 7.78 -10.87
N ILE A 86 18.17 8.70 -9.94
CA ILE A 86 18.33 8.43 -8.51
C ILE A 86 17.18 9.12 -7.76
N SER A 87 15.96 8.61 -7.96
CA SER A 87 14.74 9.06 -7.30
C SER A 87 13.90 7.84 -6.87
N ILE A 88 12.91 8.04 -6.00
CA ILE A 88 11.94 7.01 -5.65
C ILE A 88 11.12 6.61 -6.88
N TYR A 89 10.67 7.59 -7.69
CA TYR A 89 9.95 7.30 -8.93
C TYR A 89 10.70 6.38 -9.90
N SER A 90 12.01 6.54 -9.99
CA SER A 90 12.88 5.77 -10.89
C SER A 90 13.37 4.43 -10.31
N ASP A 91 13.17 4.13 -9.01
CA ASP A 91 13.63 2.87 -8.41
C ASP A 91 12.64 1.73 -8.63
N ASP A 92 12.90 0.92 -9.67
CA ASP A 92 12.11 -0.26 -10.02
C ASP A 92 11.98 -1.26 -8.86
N ARG A 93 12.99 -1.38 -7.98
CA ARG A 93 12.95 -2.38 -6.91
C ARG A 93 11.92 -2.00 -5.86
N ILE A 94 11.82 -0.70 -5.53
CA ILE A 94 10.82 -0.22 -4.57
C ILE A 94 9.43 -0.30 -5.21
N TYR A 95 9.30 0.12 -6.48
CA TYR A 95 8.04 0.02 -7.20
C TYR A 95 7.55 -1.43 -7.27
N ASP A 96 8.39 -2.36 -7.73
CA ASP A 96 8.06 -3.78 -7.86
C ASP A 96 7.71 -4.39 -6.51
N PHE A 97 8.43 -4.02 -5.44
CA PHE A 97 8.13 -4.45 -4.08
C PHE A 97 6.72 -4.04 -3.65
N VAL A 98 6.38 -2.75 -3.73
CA VAL A 98 5.05 -2.25 -3.34
C VAL A 98 3.95 -2.85 -4.22
N ASN A 99 4.17 -2.83 -5.54
CA ASN A 99 3.24 -3.36 -6.52
C ASN A 99 2.96 -4.87 -6.29
N GLN A 100 4.00 -5.67 -6.07
CA GLN A 100 3.89 -7.10 -5.82
C GLN A 100 2.93 -7.39 -4.66
N TYR A 101 3.09 -6.72 -3.52
CA TYR A 101 2.24 -6.97 -2.36
C TYR A 101 0.80 -6.49 -2.54
N ILE A 102 0.60 -5.31 -3.15
CA ILE A 102 -0.75 -4.83 -3.48
C ILE A 102 -1.45 -5.83 -4.39
N VAL A 103 -0.82 -6.25 -5.49
CA VAL A 103 -1.39 -7.20 -6.44
C VAL A 103 -1.62 -8.58 -5.79
N LYS A 104 -0.70 -9.02 -4.92
CA LYS A 104 -0.85 -10.27 -4.17
C LYS A 104 -2.07 -10.26 -3.26
N ILE A 105 -2.33 -9.14 -2.58
CA ILE A 105 -3.53 -8.96 -1.76
C ILE A 105 -4.78 -9.00 -2.64
N LEU A 106 -4.83 -8.23 -3.72
CA LEU A 106 -5.99 -8.22 -4.64
C LEU A 106 -6.31 -9.62 -5.17
N ASN A 107 -5.30 -10.33 -5.68
CA ASN A 107 -5.47 -11.66 -6.28
C ASN A 107 -5.87 -12.73 -5.26
N ASN A 108 -5.45 -12.59 -4.00
CA ASN A 108 -5.82 -13.53 -2.97
C ASN A 108 -7.20 -13.22 -2.39
N VAL A 109 -7.58 -11.95 -2.21
CA VAL A 109 -8.84 -11.60 -1.55
C VAL A 109 -10.01 -11.59 -2.53
N VAL A 110 -9.80 -11.16 -3.76
CA VAL A 110 -10.87 -10.83 -4.71
C VAL A 110 -10.91 -11.79 -5.88
N ASN A 111 -12.13 -12.17 -6.29
CA ASN A 111 -12.43 -12.75 -7.59
C ASN A 111 -13.20 -11.75 -8.45
N TYR A 112 -12.61 -11.33 -9.58
CA TYR A 112 -13.27 -10.47 -10.56
C TYR A 112 -13.81 -11.31 -11.71
N THR A 113 -15.13 -11.38 -11.85
CA THR A 113 -15.78 -12.19 -12.89
C THR A 113 -16.60 -11.29 -13.82
N TYR A 114 -16.43 -11.46 -15.13
CA TYR A 114 -17.29 -10.81 -16.13
C TYR A 114 -18.42 -11.75 -16.51
N HIS A 115 -19.68 -11.31 -16.33
CA HIS A 115 -20.84 -12.05 -16.80
C HIS A 115 -21.21 -11.57 -18.22
N PRO A 116 -20.96 -12.36 -19.28
CA PRO A 116 -21.06 -11.85 -20.65
C PRO A 116 -22.48 -11.54 -21.10
N ILE A 117 -23.48 -12.24 -20.53
CA ILE A 117 -24.90 -12.08 -20.87
C ILE A 117 -25.40 -10.73 -20.37
N ASP A 118 -25.12 -10.41 -19.11
CA ASP A 118 -25.57 -9.16 -18.50
C ASP A 118 -24.63 -8.00 -18.81
N ARG A 119 -23.43 -8.29 -19.33
CA ARG A 119 -22.34 -7.34 -19.57
C ARG A 119 -21.91 -6.59 -18.30
N ILE A 120 -21.99 -7.27 -17.17
CA ILE A 120 -21.67 -6.73 -15.84
C ILE A 120 -20.43 -7.43 -15.29
N TYR A 121 -19.58 -6.66 -14.62
CA TYR A 121 -18.50 -7.20 -13.80
C TYR A 121 -18.99 -7.38 -12.37
N TYR A 122 -18.72 -8.54 -11.80
CA TYR A 122 -18.96 -8.85 -10.39
C TYR A 122 -17.63 -8.97 -9.66
N MET A 123 -17.64 -8.50 -8.42
CA MET A 123 -16.54 -8.60 -7.47
C MET A 123 -17.07 -9.40 -6.29
N ASP A 124 -16.40 -10.50 -5.97
CA ASP A 124 -16.72 -11.34 -4.83
C ASP A 124 -15.42 -11.76 -4.13
N PHE A 125 -15.53 -12.31 -2.93
CA PHE A 125 -14.39 -12.88 -2.25
C PHE A 125 -13.89 -14.13 -2.98
N ASN A 126 -12.58 -14.33 -2.96
CA ASN A 126 -11.98 -15.57 -3.39
C ASN A 126 -12.32 -16.69 -2.38
N ASP A 127 -12.88 -17.80 -2.85
CA ASP A 127 -13.26 -18.95 -2.01
C ASP A 127 -12.10 -19.47 -1.15
N GLU A 128 -10.88 -19.46 -1.70
CA GLU A 128 -9.68 -19.91 -0.99
C GLU A 128 -9.32 -18.98 0.17
N PHE A 129 -9.52 -17.67 -0.01
CA PHE A 129 -9.35 -16.69 1.06
C PHE A 129 -10.39 -16.90 2.16
N ILE A 130 -11.65 -17.09 1.80
CA ILE A 130 -12.73 -17.38 2.77
C ILE A 130 -12.40 -18.67 3.55
N ARG A 131 -11.92 -19.71 2.86
CA ARG A 131 -11.48 -20.96 3.50
C ARG A 131 -10.33 -20.72 4.47
N LYS A 132 -9.30 -19.96 4.07
CA LYS A 132 -8.15 -19.61 4.92
C LYS A 132 -8.55 -18.78 6.14
N CYS A 133 -9.53 -17.90 6.00
CA CYS A 133 -10.02 -17.01 7.05
C CYS A 133 -11.15 -17.61 7.89
N LYS A 134 -11.53 -18.87 7.65
CA LYS A 134 -12.58 -19.54 8.43
C LYS A 134 -12.20 -19.61 9.91
N TYR A 135 -13.12 -19.13 10.76
CA TYR A 135 -12.96 -19.03 12.23
C TYR A 135 -11.82 -18.12 12.70
N LEU A 136 -11.35 -17.21 11.85
CA LEU A 136 -10.29 -16.27 12.21
C LEU A 136 -10.75 -15.34 13.35
N GLN A 137 -10.00 -15.35 14.47
CA GLN A 137 -10.28 -14.49 15.61
C GLN A 137 -9.51 -13.17 15.55
N ILE A 138 -10.02 -12.13 16.24
CA ILE A 138 -9.32 -10.83 16.38
C ILE A 138 -7.94 -11.05 16.99
N GLY A 139 -6.92 -10.46 16.37
CA GLY A 139 -5.51 -10.58 16.76
C GLY A 139 -4.82 -11.86 16.26
N GLU A 140 -5.55 -12.81 15.68
CA GLU A 140 -4.97 -14.05 15.17
C GLU A 140 -4.26 -13.82 13.82
N LYS A 141 -3.03 -14.31 13.70
CA LYS A 141 -2.26 -14.27 12.45
C LYS A 141 -2.67 -15.43 11.53
N ARG A 142 -2.98 -15.12 10.27
CA ARG A 142 -3.23 -16.10 9.22
C ARG A 142 -2.27 -15.92 8.06
N VAL A 143 -1.78 -17.03 7.51
CA VAL A 143 -1.01 -17.00 6.25
C VAL A 143 -2.00 -16.99 5.10
N ILE A 144 -1.94 -15.95 4.27
CA ILE A 144 -2.80 -15.82 3.09
C ILE A 144 -2.07 -16.38 1.87
N ASP A 145 -0.78 -16.09 1.73
CA ASP A 145 0.06 -16.55 0.63
C ASP A 145 1.53 -16.52 1.07
N GLU A 146 2.48 -16.92 0.21
CA GLU A 146 3.91 -16.89 0.50
C GLU A 146 4.35 -15.49 0.97
N ASP A 147 4.91 -15.38 2.18
CA ASP A 147 5.29 -14.10 2.78
C ASP A 147 4.16 -13.04 2.83
N LEU A 148 2.88 -13.45 2.81
CA LEU A 148 1.74 -12.56 3.00
C LEU A 148 0.86 -13.07 4.15
N TYR A 149 0.69 -12.22 5.15
CA TYR A 149 -0.06 -12.52 6.35
C TYR A 149 -1.21 -11.53 6.54
N LEU A 150 -2.24 -12.02 7.21
CA LEU A 150 -3.41 -11.27 7.62
C LEU A 150 -3.56 -11.30 9.14
N THR A 151 -3.94 -10.18 9.74
CA THR A 151 -4.41 -10.13 11.12
C THR A 151 -5.60 -9.18 11.23
N PRO A 152 -6.78 -9.63 11.67
CA PRO A 152 -7.88 -8.73 11.97
C PRO A 152 -7.59 -7.98 13.26
N LEU A 153 -7.52 -6.65 13.18
CA LEU A 153 -7.36 -5.78 14.35
C LEU A 153 -8.68 -5.57 15.08
N SER A 154 -9.79 -5.66 14.35
CA SER A 154 -11.15 -5.60 14.87
C SER A 154 -12.11 -6.31 13.92
N ASN A 155 -13.41 -6.22 14.16
CA ASN A 155 -14.43 -6.73 13.23
C ASN A 155 -14.60 -5.86 11.96
N LYS A 156 -13.82 -4.79 11.82
CA LYS A 156 -13.93 -3.83 10.71
C LYS A 156 -12.58 -3.36 10.16
N ASN A 157 -11.48 -3.96 10.62
CA ASN A 157 -10.13 -3.52 10.26
C ASN A 157 -9.20 -4.74 10.19
N PHE A 158 -8.47 -4.84 9.09
CA PHE A 158 -7.58 -5.93 8.74
C PHE A 158 -6.20 -5.40 8.34
N ASP A 159 -5.16 -5.98 8.94
CA ASP A 159 -3.78 -5.75 8.56
C ASP A 159 -3.29 -6.85 7.64
N PHE A 160 -2.85 -6.48 6.44
CA PHE A 160 -2.06 -7.31 5.55
C PHE A 160 -0.59 -6.89 5.64
N TYR A 161 0.33 -7.84 5.78
CA TYR A 161 1.76 -7.51 5.92
C TYR A 161 2.65 -8.67 5.50
N ASN A 162 3.90 -8.36 5.17
CA ASN A 162 4.94 -9.36 4.94
C ASN A 162 5.64 -9.75 6.25
N PHE A 163 6.36 -10.89 6.27
CA PHE A 163 7.02 -11.40 7.48
C PHE A 163 7.93 -10.37 8.13
N ALA A 164 8.69 -9.65 7.30
CA ALA A 164 9.64 -8.63 7.75
C ALA A 164 8.96 -7.36 8.30
N LYS A 165 7.66 -7.18 8.06
CA LYS A 165 6.86 -5.97 8.35
C LYS A 165 7.43 -4.71 7.67
N THR A 166 8.05 -4.89 6.52
CA THR A 166 8.54 -3.80 5.65
C THR A 166 7.48 -3.38 4.64
N PHE A 167 6.40 -4.15 4.50
CA PHE A 167 5.18 -3.78 3.80
C PHE A 167 4.01 -4.02 4.74
N LYS A 168 3.07 -3.07 4.77
CA LYS A 168 1.81 -3.19 5.47
C LYS A 168 0.70 -2.48 4.70
N LEU A 169 -0.44 -3.12 4.55
CA LEU A 169 -1.67 -2.51 4.06
C LEU A 169 -2.76 -2.75 5.09
N ASN A 170 -3.18 -1.69 5.76
CA ASN A 170 -4.37 -1.69 6.59
C ASN A 170 -5.59 -1.45 5.71
N LEU A 171 -6.65 -2.24 5.89
CA LEU A 171 -7.94 -2.06 5.25
C LEU A 171 -9.02 -1.95 6.33
N SER A 172 -9.82 -0.89 6.30
CA SER A 172 -10.96 -0.71 7.20
C SER A 172 -12.24 -0.39 6.43
N PHE A 173 -13.39 -0.66 7.04
CA PHE A 173 -14.70 -0.39 6.48
C PHE A 173 -15.71 -0.10 7.60
N ASP A 174 -16.92 0.35 7.25
CA ASP A 174 -18.00 0.57 8.22
C ASP A 174 -19.16 -0.43 8.05
N PRO A 175 -19.19 -1.51 8.86
CA PRO A 175 -20.29 -2.47 8.84
C PRO A 175 -21.66 -1.85 9.10
N LYS A 176 -21.74 -0.68 9.76
CA LYS A 176 -23.01 0.01 10.02
C LYS A 176 -23.63 0.61 8.76
N LYS A 177 -22.81 0.84 7.73
CA LYS A 177 -23.26 1.28 6.40
C LYS A 177 -23.52 0.10 5.46
N GLY A 178 -23.35 -1.13 5.93
CA GLY A 178 -23.43 -2.34 5.12
C GLY A 178 -22.17 -2.60 4.29
N GLU A 179 -21.05 -1.98 4.64
CA GLU A 179 -19.77 -2.16 3.95
C GLU A 179 -19.02 -3.39 4.47
N ASP A 180 -18.15 -3.92 3.63
CA ASP A 180 -17.22 -5.00 3.96
C ASP A 180 -15.80 -4.75 3.43
N LEU A 181 -14.94 -5.77 3.54
CA LEU A 181 -13.55 -5.68 3.11
C LEU A 181 -13.39 -5.39 1.60
N LEU A 182 -14.34 -5.80 0.76
CA LEU A 182 -14.32 -5.52 -0.67
C LEU A 182 -14.52 -4.03 -0.95
N ASP A 183 -15.28 -3.31 -0.12
CA ASP A 183 -15.44 -1.85 -0.26
C ASP A 183 -14.11 -1.12 -0.05
N SER A 184 -13.33 -1.52 0.97
CA SER A 184 -11.98 -0.99 1.20
C SER A 184 -11.06 -1.26 0.00
N ILE A 185 -11.13 -2.47 -0.56
CA ILE A 185 -10.34 -2.86 -1.74
C ILE A 185 -10.78 -2.07 -2.97
N LEU A 186 -12.09 -1.82 -3.12
CA LEU A 186 -12.62 -1.05 -4.22
C LEU A 186 -12.21 0.43 -4.12
N ASP A 187 -12.19 1.03 -2.93
CA ASP A 187 -11.66 2.39 -2.72
C ASP A 187 -10.16 2.44 -3.02
N LEU A 188 -9.36 1.50 -2.51
CA LEU A 188 -7.94 1.37 -2.83
C LEU A 188 -7.74 1.28 -4.35
N ARG A 189 -8.53 0.43 -5.03
CA ARG A 189 -8.45 0.24 -6.47
C ARG A 189 -8.74 1.54 -7.22
N LYS A 190 -9.78 2.28 -6.83
CA LYS A 190 -10.13 3.56 -7.44
C LYS A 190 -9.10 4.65 -7.16
N SER A 191 -8.34 4.53 -6.08
CA SER A 191 -7.41 5.54 -5.61
C SER A 191 -6.02 5.42 -6.23
N ILE A 192 -5.43 4.22 -6.21
CA ILE A 192 -3.99 4.04 -6.49
C ILE A 192 -3.63 2.87 -7.41
N ILE A 193 -4.63 2.16 -7.95
CA ILE A 193 -4.42 1.00 -8.82
C ILE A 193 -5.00 1.26 -10.20
N ILE A 194 -4.17 1.06 -11.22
CA ILE A 194 -4.56 1.16 -12.62
C ILE A 194 -4.71 -0.23 -13.24
N SER A 195 -5.43 -0.28 -14.36
CA SER A 195 -5.68 -1.51 -15.11
C SER A 195 -5.01 -1.42 -16.48
N GLU A 196 -4.32 -2.49 -16.88
CA GLU A 196 -3.81 -2.72 -18.24
C GLU A 196 -4.74 -3.62 -19.05
#